data_AF-A0A650FQ23-F1
#
_entry.id   AF-A0A650FQ23-F1
#
_cell.length_a   1.000
_cell.length_b   1.000
_cell.length_c   1.000
_cell.angle_alpha   90.00
_cell.angle_beta   90.00
_cell.angle_gamma   90.00
#
_symmetry.space_group_name_H-M   'P 1'
#
loop_
_entity.id
_entity.type
_entity.pdbx_description
1 polymer ?
#
loop_
_entity_poly.entity_id
_entity_poly.type
_entity_poly.pdbx_seq_one_letter_code
_entity_poly.pdbx_strand_id
1 'polypeptide(L)'
;DLTDDMVLVSGWDVFFSLPKDKKGYSGVAIYTRNSKCCPIRAEEGLTGVLYPPKSTTKFRDLPADQQIGGYPREDQLIGPIDEMMLDSEGRCVVLEFPAFVLIGVYVPATRDDTRTDFRMGFMSALDARIRNLAAMGKQVVLAGDLNIIRTDIDTAGCAEHLRKEGMTLEDFLSSPSRRFFNQLVFEGQVIGERDEGR
;
A
#
# COMPACT_ATOMS: atom_id res chain seq x y z
N ASP A 1 -8.81 3.76 -23.04
CA ASP A 1 -8.81 4.81 -22.01
C ASP A 1 -10.14 4.78 -21.27
N LEU A 2 -10.16 5.16 -20.00
CA LEU A 2 -11.39 5.27 -19.20
C LEU A 2 -12.12 6.57 -19.58
N THR A 3 -13.43 6.52 -19.74
CA THR A 3 -14.28 7.70 -20.00
C THR A 3 -15.07 8.08 -18.76
N ASP A 4 -15.50 9.35 -18.68
CA ASP A 4 -16.21 9.89 -17.53
C ASP A 4 -17.48 9.09 -17.20
N ASP A 5 -18.24 8.66 -18.21
CA ASP A 5 -19.45 7.84 -18.03
C ASP A 5 -19.19 6.43 -17.49
N MET A 6 -17.97 5.90 -17.66
CA MET A 6 -17.56 4.62 -17.08
C MET A 6 -17.21 4.74 -15.59
N VAL A 7 -16.72 5.90 -15.16
CA VAL A 7 -16.13 6.08 -13.81
C VAL A 7 -16.96 6.94 -12.87
N LEU A 8 -17.77 7.87 -13.39
CA LEU A 8 -18.62 8.76 -12.60
C LEU A 8 -19.95 8.08 -12.32
N VAL A 9 -20.08 7.53 -11.11
CA VAL A 9 -21.30 6.86 -10.66
C VAL A 9 -22.15 7.86 -9.87
N SER A 10 -23.41 8.04 -10.29
CA SER A 10 -24.32 8.99 -9.62
C SER A 10 -24.47 8.70 -8.12
N GLY A 11 -24.25 9.72 -7.28
CA GLY A 11 -24.27 9.61 -5.83
C GLY A 11 -22.96 9.13 -5.18
N TRP A 12 -21.89 8.98 -5.96
CA TRP A 12 -20.58 8.58 -5.50
C TRP A 12 -19.49 9.50 -6.03
N ASP A 13 -18.57 9.89 -5.16
CA ASP A 13 -17.31 10.50 -5.55
C ASP A 13 -16.27 9.40 -5.75
N VAL A 14 -15.28 9.63 -6.61
CA VAL A 14 -14.24 8.65 -6.93
C VAL A 14 -12.86 9.29 -6.89
N PHE A 15 -11.91 8.54 -6.31
CA PHE A 15 -10.51 8.94 -6.15
C PHE A 15 -9.62 7.89 -6.79
N PHE A 16 -8.81 8.30 -7.76
CA PHE A 16 -7.98 7.40 -8.55
C PHE A 16 -6.50 7.58 -8.23
N SER A 17 -5.76 6.47 -8.29
CA SER A 17 -4.35 6.48 -8.63
C SER A 17 -4.14 5.55 -9.82
N LEU A 18 -3.64 6.11 -10.92
CA LEU A 18 -3.47 5.41 -12.19
C LEU A 18 -1.98 5.37 -12.57
N PRO A 19 -1.53 4.30 -13.26
CA PRO A 19 -0.15 4.20 -13.74
C PRO A 19 0.19 5.40 -14.64
N LYS A 20 1.35 6.01 -14.45
CA LYS A 20 1.80 7.14 -15.29
C LYS A 20 2.42 6.67 -16.60
N ASP A 21 3.16 5.55 -16.58
CA ASP A 21 3.97 5.12 -17.73
C ASP A 21 3.37 3.96 -18.54
N LYS A 22 2.53 3.12 -17.92
CA LYS A 22 2.02 1.88 -18.55
C LYS A 22 0.50 1.86 -18.65
N LYS A 23 -0.04 2.06 -19.85
CA LYS A 23 -1.48 2.00 -20.11
C LYS A 23 -2.06 0.62 -19.82
N GLY A 24 -3.25 0.57 -19.21
CA GLY A 24 -4.00 -0.67 -18.95
C GLY A 24 -3.36 -1.59 -17.89
N TYR A 25 -2.54 -1.04 -16.99
CA TYR A 25 -1.81 -1.79 -15.98
C TYR A 25 -2.10 -1.25 -14.57
N SER A 26 -2.31 -2.11 -13.58
CA SER A 26 -2.57 -1.66 -12.19
C SER A 26 -3.77 -0.70 -12.12
N GLY A 27 -3.73 0.28 -11.22
CA GLY A 27 -4.77 1.27 -10.99
C GLY A 27 -5.59 0.93 -9.74
N VAL A 28 -5.75 1.91 -8.86
CA VAL A 28 -6.60 1.84 -7.67
C VAL A 28 -7.64 2.95 -7.73
N ALA A 29 -8.87 2.62 -7.37
CA ALA A 29 -9.96 3.57 -7.24
C ALA A 29 -10.69 3.35 -5.92
N ILE A 30 -11.04 4.43 -5.23
CA ILE A 30 -11.91 4.38 -4.05
C ILE A 30 -13.15 5.22 -4.35
N TYR A 31 -14.32 4.60 -4.16
CA TYR A 31 -15.62 5.25 -4.31
C TYR A 31 -16.19 5.57 -2.93
N THR A 32 -16.62 6.82 -2.72
CA THR A 32 -17.28 7.25 -1.49
C THR A 32 -18.69 7.72 -1.79
N ARG A 33 -19.67 7.21 -1.04
CA ARG A 33 -21.07 7.64 -1.22
C ARG A 33 -21.24 9.04 -0.63
N ASN A 34 -21.43 10.04 -1.49
CA ASN A 34 -21.40 11.46 -1.12
C ASN A 34 -22.44 11.85 -0.05
N SER A 35 -23.55 11.12 0.02
CA SER A 35 -24.59 11.28 1.05
C SER A 35 -24.25 10.69 2.43
N LYS A 36 -23.11 10.00 2.58
CA LYS A 36 -22.71 9.30 3.81
C LYS A 36 -21.37 9.74 4.35
N CYS A 37 -20.38 9.94 3.48
CA CYS A 37 -19.06 10.39 3.87
C CYS A 37 -18.41 11.17 2.74
N CYS A 38 -17.52 12.08 3.13
CA CYS A 38 -16.65 12.81 2.22
C CYS A 38 -15.26 12.87 2.88
N PRO A 39 -14.20 12.47 2.18
CA PRO A 39 -12.85 12.62 2.70
C PRO A 39 -12.49 14.11 2.79
N ILE A 40 -11.76 14.47 3.84
CA ILE A 40 -11.23 15.84 4.03
C ILE A 40 -9.96 16.08 3.21
N ARG A 41 -9.21 15.02 2.88
CA ARG A 41 -8.02 15.06 2.02
C ARG A 41 -7.90 13.76 1.23
N ALA A 42 -7.25 13.85 0.07
CA ALA A 42 -6.94 12.72 -0.78
C ALA A 42 -5.53 12.87 -1.36
N GLU A 43 -4.76 11.78 -1.35
CA GLU A 43 -3.40 11.71 -1.92
C GLU A 43 -3.24 10.45 -2.78
N GLU A 44 -2.45 10.56 -3.86
CA GLU A 44 -1.93 9.41 -4.59
C GLU A 44 -0.59 8.96 -4.00
N GLY A 45 -0.34 7.66 -3.99
CA GLY A 45 0.95 7.10 -3.58
C GLY A 45 1.14 6.96 -2.06
N LEU A 46 2.28 6.41 -1.66
CA LEU A 46 2.67 6.16 -0.27
C LEU A 46 3.67 7.18 0.25
N THR A 47 4.47 7.74 -0.65
CA THR A 47 5.62 8.57 -0.28
C THR A 47 5.26 10.06 -0.31
N GLY A 48 4.24 10.45 -1.07
CA GLY A 48 3.86 11.86 -1.22
C GLY A 48 4.73 12.63 -2.22
N VAL A 49 5.54 11.93 -3.03
CA VAL A 49 6.32 12.56 -4.11
C VAL A 49 5.49 12.92 -5.34
N LEU A 50 4.27 12.40 -5.44
CA LEU A 50 3.33 12.78 -6.48
C LEU A 50 2.72 14.16 -6.23
N TYR A 51 2.03 14.68 -7.23
CA TYR A 51 1.51 16.04 -7.26
C TYR A 51 -0.03 16.02 -7.21
N PRO A 52 -0.66 16.90 -6.41
CA PRO A 52 -2.08 17.17 -6.55
C PRO A 52 -2.44 17.60 -7.97
N PRO A 53 -3.69 17.38 -8.42
CA PRO A 53 -4.15 17.87 -9.71
C PRO A 53 -3.88 19.36 -9.88
N LYS A 54 -3.22 19.73 -11.00
CA LYS A 54 -2.86 21.12 -11.35
C LYS A 54 -1.87 21.80 -10.39
N SER A 55 -1.18 21.05 -9.54
CA SER A 55 -0.10 21.54 -8.68
C SER A 55 1.28 21.23 -9.26
N THR A 56 2.26 22.09 -8.97
CA THR A 56 3.70 21.83 -9.20
C THR A 56 4.44 21.49 -7.91
N THR A 57 3.73 21.50 -6.77
CA THR A 57 4.26 21.14 -5.45
C THR A 57 3.83 19.72 -5.11
N LYS A 58 4.77 18.88 -4.66
CA LYS A 58 4.50 17.50 -4.25
C LYS A 58 3.60 17.48 -3.01
N PHE A 59 2.84 16.40 -2.80
CA PHE A 59 1.99 16.26 -1.60
C PHE A 59 2.78 16.51 -0.31
N ARG A 60 3.98 15.92 -0.17
CA ARG A 60 4.83 16.08 1.03
C ARG A 60 5.41 17.48 1.24
N ASP A 61 5.37 18.33 0.22
CA ASP A 61 5.94 19.68 0.24
C ASP A 61 4.85 20.77 0.39
N LEU A 62 3.57 20.37 0.45
CA LEU A 62 2.46 21.29 0.71
C LEU A 62 2.53 21.85 2.15
N PRO A 63 1.81 22.94 2.47
CA PRO A 63 1.61 23.35 3.86
C PRO A 63 1.05 22.20 4.72
N ALA A 64 1.47 22.11 5.99
CA ALA A 64 1.15 20.97 6.86
C ALA A 64 -0.37 20.73 7.05
N ASP A 65 -1.17 21.79 6.98
CA ASP A 65 -2.64 21.74 7.05
C ASP A 65 -3.31 21.22 5.76
N GLN A 66 -2.54 21.04 4.68
CA GLN A 66 -2.98 20.52 3.39
C GLN A 66 -2.49 19.09 3.12
N GLN A 67 -1.75 18.49 4.07
CA GLN A 67 -1.20 17.14 3.95
C GLN A 67 -2.03 16.13 4.75
N ILE A 68 -2.10 14.89 4.24
CA ILE A 68 -2.42 13.75 5.09
C ILE A 68 -1.23 13.45 6.01
N GLY A 69 0.01 13.66 5.54
CA GLY A 69 1.23 13.51 6.34
C GLY A 69 1.62 12.05 6.59
N GLY A 70 2.60 11.83 7.47
CA GLY A 70 3.11 10.51 7.82
C GLY A 70 4.04 9.88 6.77
N TYR A 71 4.56 10.66 5.82
CA TYR A 71 5.42 10.16 4.74
C TYR A 71 6.63 9.35 5.28
N PRO A 72 7.01 8.23 4.62
CA PRO A 72 8.21 7.48 4.99
C PRO A 72 9.47 8.36 4.92
N ARG A 73 10.39 8.14 5.85
CA ARG A 73 11.74 8.73 5.81
C ARG A 73 12.74 7.71 5.29
N GLU A 74 13.85 8.20 4.76
CA GLU A 74 14.91 7.35 4.18
C GLU A 74 15.45 6.31 5.18
N ASP A 75 15.56 6.65 6.47
CA ASP A 75 16.01 5.74 7.54
C ASP A 75 15.03 4.60 7.85
N GLN A 76 13.79 4.67 7.35
CA GLN A 76 12.74 3.67 7.59
C GLN A 76 12.60 2.68 6.42
N LEU A 77 13.22 2.96 5.28
CA LEU A 77 13.06 2.19 4.03
C LEU A 77 14.11 1.08 3.92
N ILE A 78 13.75 -0.02 3.26
CA ILE A 78 14.66 -1.15 3.02
C ILE A 78 15.23 -1.00 1.61
N GLY A 79 16.53 -0.74 1.51
CA GLY A 79 17.24 -0.56 0.26
C GLY A 79 17.04 0.81 -0.39
N PRO A 80 17.79 1.12 -1.47
CA PRO A 80 17.55 2.33 -2.25
C PRO A 80 16.22 2.21 -2.97
N ILE A 81 15.29 3.14 -2.68
CA ILE A 81 13.98 3.19 -3.33
C ILE A 81 13.89 4.47 -4.14
N ASP A 82 13.61 4.34 -5.43
CA ASP A 82 13.12 5.46 -6.22
C ASP A 82 11.62 5.66 -5.90
N GLU A 83 11.34 6.64 -5.05
CA GLU A 83 9.99 6.96 -4.59
C GLU A 83 9.05 7.33 -5.74
N MET A 84 9.58 7.97 -6.79
CA MET A 84 8.79 8.35 -7.97
C MET A 84 8.40 7.09 -8.75
N MET A 85 9.35 6.19 -8.99
CA MET A 85 9.08 4.90 -9.63
C MET A 85 8.07 4.08 -8.81
N LEU A 86 8.16 4.14 -7.48
CA LEU A 86 7.29 3.41 -6.58
C LEU A 86 5.83 3.87 -6.68
N ASP A 87 5.61 5.18 -6.60
CA ASP A 87 4.25 5.76 -6.57
C ASP A 87 3.65 5.90 -7.99
N SER A 88 4.45 5.94 -9.05
CA SER A 88 3.96 6.12 -10.43
C SER A 88 3.20 4.92 -11.00
N GLU A 89 3.24 3.73 -10.38
CA GLU A 89 2.52 2.54 -10.85
C GLU A 89 1.00 2.54 -10.51
N GLY A 90 0.48 3.59 -9.86
CA GLY A 90 -0.95 3.71 -9.58
C GLY A 90 -1.46 2.65 -8.59
N ARG A 91 -0.70 2.41 -7.52
CA ARG A 91 -0.91 1.28 -6.58
C ARG A 91 -1.49 1.68 -5.23
N CYS A 92 -1.66 2.97 -4.96
CA CYS A 92 -2.10 3.47 -3.67
C CYS A 92 -2.93 4.74 -3.82
N VAL A 93 -4.09 4.77 -3.16
CA VAL A 93 -4.86 5.98 -2.88
C VAL A 93 -5.03 6.08 -1.37
N VAL A 94 -4.74 7.25 -0.81
CA VAL A 94 -4.92 7.54 0.61
C VAL A 94 -5.99 8.60 0.78
N LEU A 95 -7.04 8.28 1.52
CA LEU A 95 -8.13 9.20 1.85
C LEU A 95 -8.16 9.44 3.35
N GLU A 96 -8.15 10.70 3.77
CA GLU A 96 -8.36 11.07 5.16
C GLU A 96 -9.82 11.45 5.37
N PHE A 97 -10.46 10.81 6.34
CA PHE A 97 -11.77 11.17 6.88
C PHE A 97 -11.60 11.79 8.26
N PRO A 98 -12.61 12.48 8.80
CA PRO A 98 -12.53 13.08 10.13
C PRO A 98 -12.15 12.10 11.26
N ALA A 99 -12.47 10.80 11.10
CA ALA A 99 -12.23 9.78 12.13
C ALA A 99 -11.06 8.83 11.83
N PHE A 100 -10.67 8.64 10.56
CA PHE A 100 -9.66 7.65 10.17
C PHE A 100 -9.05 7.98 8.81
N VAL A 101 -7.90 7.38 8.52
CA VAL A 101 -7.26 7.38 7.21
C VAL A 101 -7.46 6.02 6.55
N LEU A 102 -8.01 6.00 5.34
CA LEU A 102 -8.12 4.81 4.50
C LEU A 102 -6.95 4.78 3.51
N ILE A 103 -6.17 3.72 3.56
CA ILE A 103 -5.12 3.41 2.57
C ILE A 103 -5.66 2.27 1.70
N GLY A 104 -6.04 2.59 0.46
CA GLY A 104 -6.44 1.61 -0.55
C GLY A 104 -5.24 1.20 -1.40
N VAL A 105 -4.89 -0.09 -1.44
CA VAL A 105 -3.67 -0.58 -2.11
C VAL A 105 -3.91 -1.72 -3.11
N TYR A 106 -3.04 -1.79 -4.10
CA TYR A 106 -2.78 -2.98 -4.91
C TYR A 106 -1.28 -3.28 -4.93
N VAL A 107 -0.84 -4.07 -3.94
CA VAL A 107 0.57 -4.40 -3.72
C VAL A 107 1.12 -5.19 -4.91
N PRO A 108 2.35 -4.93 -5.37
CA PRO A 108 2.97 -5.67 -6.47
C PRO A 108 2.98 -7.18 -6.23
N ALA A 109 2.47 -7.96 -7.17
CA ALA A 109 2.59 -9.42 -7.15
C ALA A 109 4.03 -9.87 -7.40
N THR A 110 4.45 -10.97 -6.77
CA THR A 110 5.72 -11.66 -7.08
C THR A 110 5.51 -12.46 -8.37
N ARG A 111 6.15 -12.05 -9.47
CA ARG A 111 6.10 -12.78 -10.75
C ARG A 111 7.47 -13.23 -11.25
N ASP A 112 8.50 -12.45 -10.95
CA ASP A 112 9.89 -12.74 -11.26
C ASP A 112 10.80 -12.03 -10.24
N ASP A 113 12.07 -12.45 -10.18
CA ASP A 113 13.05 -11.89 -9.23
C ASP A 113 13.32 -10.40 -9.47
N THR A 114 13.09 -9.92 -10.69
CA THR A 114 13.29 -8.50 -11.08
C THR A 114 12.33 -7.55 -10.38
N ARG A 115 11.21 -8.07 -9.85
CA ARG A 115 10.17 -7.31 -9.14
C ARG A 115 10.21 -7.45 -7.63
N THR A 116 11.08 -8.32 -7.11
CA THR A 116 11.19 -8.58 -5.68
C THR A 116 11.58 -7.32 -4.92
N ASP A 117 12.61 -6.61 -5.38
CA ASP A 117 13.07 -5.37 -4.72
C ASP A 117 12.02 -4.27 -4.76
N PHE A 118 11.33 -4.12 -5.91
CA PHE A 118 10.23 -3.16 -6.03
C PHE A 118 9.09 -3.47 -5.05
N ARG A 119 8.71 -4.76 -4.94
CA ARG A 119 7.69 -5.19 -4.00
C ARG A 119 8.11 -4.94 -2.55
N MET A 120 9.35 -5.29 -2.20
CA MET A 120 9.87 -5.07 -0.84
C MET A 120 9.95 -3.58 -0.51
N GLY A 121 10.35 -2.74 -1.46
CA GLY A 121 10.32 -1.29 -1.31
C GLY A 121 8.90 -0.76 -1.09
N PHE A 122 7.93 -1.25 -1.86
CA PHE A 122 6.51 -0.88 -1.70
C PHE A 122 5.98 -1.25 -0.32
N MET A 123 6.25 -2.48 0.12
CA MET A 123 5.85 -2.95 1.44
C MET A 123 6.53 -2.11 2.54
N SER A 124 7.84 -1.86 2.45
CA SER A 124 8.54 -1.04 3.44
C SER A 124 7.97 0.38 3.55
N ALA A 125 7.67 1.03 2.41
CA ALA A 125 7.03 2.34 2.38
C ALA A 125 5.61 2.31 2.97
N LEU A 126 4.84 1.24 2.70
CA LEU A 126 3.49 1.06 3.23
C LEU A 126 3.49 0.95 4.76
N ASP A 127 4.33 0.08 5.33
CA ASP A 127 4.47 -0.07 6.78
C ASP A 127 4.94 1.23 7.45
N ALA A 128 5.96 1.88 6.88
CA ALA A 128 6.43 3.16 7.40
C ALA A 128 5.31 4.21 7.38
N ARG A 129 4.53 4.30 6.29
CA ARG A 129 3.40 5.23 6.19
C ARG A 129 2.34 4.93 7.24
N ILE A 130 1.98 3.66 7.45
CA ILE A 130 1.01 3.24 8.48
C ILE A 130 1.50 3.63 9.89
N ARG A 131 2.74 3.25 10.25
CA ARG A 131 3.30 3.54 11.58
C ARG A 131 3.42 5.03 11.84
N ASN A 132 3.87 5.81 10.85
CA ASN A 132 3.98 7.26 10.99
C ASN A 132 2.60 7.93 11.16
N LEU A 133 1.58 7.50 10.41
CA LEU A 133 0.20 7.98 10.59
C LEU A 133 -0.36 7.62 11.97
N ALA A 134 -0.12 6.39 12.44
CA ALA A 134 -0.52 5.96 13.78
C ALA A 134 0.19 6.77 14.88
N ALA A 135 1.49 7.05 14.73
CA ALA A 135 2.26 7.88 15.65
C ALA A 135 1.77 9.34 15.68
N MET A 136 1.19 9.84 14.58
CA MET A 136 0.49 11.13 14.55
C MET A 136 -0.90 11.10 15.22
N GLY A 137 -1.31 9.95 15.78
CA GLY A 137 -2.60 9.77 16.46
C GLY A 137 -3.76 9.43 15.52
N LYS A 138 -3.51 9.13 14.24
CA LYS A 138 -4.56 8.79 13.28
C LYS A 138 -4.94 7.31 13.39
N GLN A 139 -6.24 7.02 13.27
CA GLN A 139 -6.71 5.66 13.08
C GLN A 139 -6.52 5.27 11.62
N VAL A 140 -5.86 4.15 11.33
CA VAL A 140 -5.52 3.75 9.96
C VAL A 140 -6.26 2.49 9.57
N VAL A 141 -6.92 2.51 8.42
CA VAL A 141 -7.55 1.35 7.78
C VAL A 141 -6.78 1.04 6.50
N LEU A 142 -6.18 -0.13 6.43
CA LEU A 142 -5.56 -0.66 5.21
C LEU A 142 -6.55 -1.60 4.51
N ALA A 143 -6.81 -1.36 3.22
CA ALA A 143 -7.70 -2.20 2.43
C ALA A 143 -7.15 -2.40 1.01
N GLY A 144 -7.45 -3.56 0.43
CA GLY A 144 -7.10 -3.87 -0.96
C GLY A 144 -6.39 -5.22 -1.09
N ASP A 145 -5.71 -5.39 -2.21
CA ASP A 145 -5.00 -6.64 -2.51
C ASP A 145 -3.54 -6.53 -2.10
N LEU A 146 -3.18 -7.27 -1.05
CA LEU A 146 -1.81 -7.33 -0.52
C LEU A 146 -0.91 -8.31 -1.29
N ASN A 147 -1.48 -9.16 -2.16
CA ASN A 147 -0.76 -10.22 -2.86
C ASN A 147 0.09 -11.10 -1.93
N ILE A 148 -0.37 -11.37 -0.71
CA ILE A 148 0.31 -12.18 0.31
C ILE A 148 -0.65 -13.26 0.79
N ILE A 149 -0.21 -14.51 0.71
CA ILE A 149 -0.83 -15.64 1.42
C ILE A 149 -0.23 -15.61 2.83
N ARG A 150 -1.02 -15.40 3.89
CA ARG A 150 -0.46 -15.22 5.24
C ARG A 150 0.06 -16.53 5.84
N THR A 151 -0.77 -17.56 5.81
CA THR A 151 -0.52 -18.88 6.39
C THR A 151 -0.88 -20.00 5.41
N ASP A 152 -0.55 -21.23 5.76
CA ASP A 152 -0.83 -22.42 4.95
C ASP A 152 -2.32 -22.63 4.70
N ILE A 153 -3.19 -22.30 5.67
CA ILE A 153 -4.65 -22.38 5.52
C ILE A 153 -5.21 -21.40 4.47
N ASP A 154 -4.45 -20.35 4.11
CA ASP A 154 -4.87 -19.33 3.15
C ASP A 154 -4.57 -19.73 1.69
N THR A 155 -4.02 -20.93 1.45
CA THR A 155 -3.74 -21.42 0.09
C THR A 155 -4.03 -22.91 -0.09
N ALA A 156 -4.61 -23.25 -1.25
CA ALA A 156 -4.86 -24.64 -1.61
C ALA A 156 -3.55 -25.37 -1.94
N GLY A 157 -3.41 -26.61 -1.47
CA GLY A 157 -2.27 -27.46 -1.82
C GLY A 157 -0.93 -27.01 -1.24
N CYS A 158 -0.93 -26.23 -0.15
CA CYS A 158 0.28 -25.70 0.49
C CYS A 158 1.33 -26.81 0.71
N ALA A 159 0.95 -27.92 1.36
CA ALA A 159 1.86 -29.02 1.66
C ALA A 159 2.50 -29.64 0.40
N GLU A 160 1.75 -29.78 -0.70
CA GLU A 160 2.29 -30.30 -1.95
C GLU A 160 3.25 -29.31 -2.60
N HIS A 161 2.91 -28.01 -2.58
CA HIS A 161 3.77 -26.94 -3.10
C HIS A 161 5.09 -26.88 -2.33
N LEU A 162 5.04 -26.84 -0.99
CA LEU A 162 6.23 -26.86 -0.14
C LEU A 162 7.13 -28.07 -0.43
N ARG A 163 6.54 -29.26 -0.58
CA ARG A 163 7.28 -30.46 -0.95
C ARG A 163 7.95 -30.35 -2.32
N LYS A 164 7.29 -29.75 -3.32
CA LYS A 164 7.85 -29.56 -4.68
C LYS A 164 9.02 -28.56 -4.68
N GLU A 165 8.91 -27.50 -3.89
CA GLU A 165 9.95 -26.47 -3.75
C GLU A 165 11.05 -26.85 -2.76
N GLY A 166 10.94 -28.00 -2.07
CA GLY A 166 11.88 -28.39 -1.02
C GLY A 166 11.89 -27.43 0.18
N MET A 167 10.77 -26.75 0.43
CA MET A 167 10.62 -25.70 1.43
C MET A 167 9.88 -26.23 2.67
N THR A 168 10.29 -25.82 3.87
CA THR A 168 9.54 -26.11 5.09
C THR A 168 8.41 -25.10 5.32
N LEU A 169 7.47 -25.39 6.24
CA LEU A 169 6.47 -24.40 6.64
C LEU A 169 7.12 -23.18 7.31
N GLU A 170 8.21 -23.38 8.04
CA GLU A 170 8.97 -22.30 8.68
C GLU A 170 9.60 -21.38 7.64
N ASP A 171 10.22 -21.93 6.58
CA ASP A 171 10.76 -21.17 5.45
C ASP A 171 9.67 -20.36 4.75
N PHE A 172 8.50 -20.98 4.54
CA PHE A 172 7.34 -20.33 3.95
C PHE A 172 6.90 -19.12 4.77
N LEU A 173 6.65 -19.30 6.07
CA LEU A 173 6.25 -18.23 7.00
C LEU A 173 7.33 -17.14 7.13
N SER A 174 8.60 -17.52 7.02
CA SER A 174 9.75 -16.62 7.11
C SER A 174 10.03 -15.84 5.83
N SER A 175 9.35 -16.14 4.71
CA SER A 175 9.52 -15.37 3.48
C SER A 175 9.27 -13.86 3.74
N PRO A 176 10.09 -12.95 3.16
CA PRO A 176 10.11 -11.54 3.55
C PRO A 176 8.74 -10.86 3.54
N SER A 177 7.90 -11.18 2.55
CA SER A 177 6.56 -10.59 2.44
C SER A 177 5.58 -11.11 3.49
N ARG A 178 5.64 -12.39 3.85
CA ARG A 178 4.80 -12.98 4.91
C ARG A 178 5.25 -12.54 6.28
N ARG A 179 6.56 -12.54 6.53
CA ARG A 179 7.13 -12.01 7.78
C ARG A 179 6.67 -10.58 8.00
N PHE A 180 6.84 -9.72 7.00
CA PHE A 180 6.36 -8.34 7.04
C PHE A 180 4.88 -8.25 7.39
N PHE A 181 4.02 -9.02 6.71
CA PHE A 181 2.58 -8.96 6.96
C PHE A 181 2.21 -9.45 8.37
N ASN A 182 2.91 -10.48 8.85
CA ASN A 182 2.74 -10.99 10.21
C ASN A 182 3.25 -10.04 11.31
N GLN A 183 4.10 -9.05 11.00
CA GLN A 183 4.40 -7.98 11.96
C GLN A 183 3.15 -7.11 12.20
N LEU A 184 2.41 -6.78 11.15
CA LEU A 184 1.32 -5.79 11.16
C LEU A 184 0.00 -6.30 11.77
N VAL A 185 -0.24 -7.61 11.74
CA VAL A 185 -1.53 -8.19 12.14
C VAL A 185 -1.49 -8.78 13.54
N PHE A 186 -2.62 -8.66 14.25
CA PHE A 186 -2.84 -9.37 15.50
C PHE A 186 -2.68 -10.89 15.30
N GLU A 187 -2.07 -11.56 16.28
CA GLU A 187 -1.72 -13.00 16.19
C GLU A 187 -0.86 -13.38 14.98
N GLY A 188 -0.17 -12.41 14.37
CA GLY A 188 0.78 -12.68 13.29
C GLY A 188 1.93 -13.58 13.76
N GLN A 189 2.19 -14.64 12.99
CA GLN A 189 3.25 -15.59 13.27
C GLN A 189 4.58 -15.10 12.69
N VAL A 190 5.50 -14.73 13.58
CA VAL A 190 6.85 -14.30 13.23
C VAL A 190 7.81 -15.34 13.79
N ILE A 191 8.57 -15.98 12.90
CA ILE A 191 9.60 -16.94 13.30
C ILE A 191 10.82 -16.18 13.83
N GLY A 192 11.27 -16.50 15.04
CA GLY A 192 12.32 -15.74 15.74
C GLY A 192 11.81 -14.44 16.36
N GLU A 193 12.71 -13.50 16.61
CA GLU A 193 12.38 -12.19 17.20
C GLU A 193 11.53 -11.34 16.25
N ARG A 194 10.71 -10.43 16.79
CA ARG A 194 10.04 -9.41 15.96
C ARG A 194 11.02 -8.35 15.50
N ASP A 195 10.72 -7.73 14.36
CA ASP A 195 11.61 -6.73 13.77
C ASP A 195 11.50 -5.44 14.60
N GLU A 196 12.61 -4.97 15.19
CA GLU A 196 12.60 -3.76 16.01
C GLU A 196 12.06 -2.56 15.24
N GLY A 197 11.14 -1.82 15.87
CA GLY A 197 10.51 -0.63 15.27
C GLY A 197 9.35 -0.93 14.31
N ARG A 198 8.90 -2.19 14.23
CA ARG A 198 7.72 -2.63 13.46
C ARG A 198 6.64 -3.24 14.35
#